data_AF-A0A9Q0VT43-F1
#
_entry.id   AF-A0A9Q0VT43-F1
#
_cell.length_a   1.000
_cell.length_b   1.000
_cell.length_c   1.000
_cell.angle_alpha   90.00
_cell.angle_beta   90.00
_cell.angle_gamma   90.00
#
_symmetry.space_group_name_H-M   'P 1'
#
loop_
_entity.id
_entity.type
_entity.pdbx_description
1 polymer ?
#
loop_
_entity_poly.entity_id
_entity_poly.type
_entity_poly.pdbx_seq_one_letter_code
_entity_poly.pdbx_strand_id
1 'polypeptide(L)'
;MLFDEIHKTQSTWVVSDEQLQSELRVSITAVVIPAYRSFMGRFSQYLTAGRQTEKYIKYQADDLETYIDELFDGNPASGARKRP
;
A
#
# COMPACT_ATOMS: atom_id res chain seq x y z
N MET A 1 -10.70 -2.83 4.85
CA MET A 1 -9.90 -4.07 4.63
C MET A 1 -8.65 -3.99 5.51
N LEU A 2 -8.01 -5.12 5.83
CA LEU A 2 -6.88 -5.17 6.77
C LEU A 2 -5.78 -4.14 6.47
N PHE A 3 -5.42 -3.97 5.19
CA PHE A 3 -4.43 -2.96 4.78
C PHE A 3 -4.85 -1.53 5.13
N ASP A 4 -6.12 -1.16 4.90
CA ASP A 4 -6.64 0.17 5.22
C ASP A 4 -6.53 0.49 6.72
N GLU A 5 -6.78 -0.51 7.56
CA GLU A 5 -6.74 -0.38 9.02
C GLU A 5 -5.31 -0.23 9.53
N ILE A 6 -4.38 -1.03 8.98
CA ILE A 6 -2.95 -0.93 9.27
C ILE A 6 -2.42 0.43 8.85
N HIS A 7 -2.67 0.84 7.59
CA HIS A 7 -2.24 2.13 7.08
C HIS A 7 -2.78 3.28 7.94
N LYS A 8 -4.10 3.31 8.17
CA LYS A 8 -4.74 4.34 9.01
C LYS A 8 -4.09 4.44 10.40
N THR A 9 -3.74 3.30 11.00
CA THR A 9 -3.10 3.28 12.33
C THR A 9 -1.65 3.76 12.24
N GLN A 10 -0.86 3.19 11.34
CA GLN A 10 0.58 3.42 11.28
C GLN A 10 0.95 4.80 10.71
N SER A 11 0.08 5.43 9.90
CA SER A 11 0.27 6.83 9.47
C SER A 11 0.12 7.83 10.63
N THR A 12 -0.48 7.44 11.75
CA THR A 12 -0.55 8.30 12.95
C THR A 12 0.69 8.20 13.83
N TRP A 13 1.52 7.17 13.62
CA TRP A 13 2.75 7.01 14.37
C TRP A 13 3.81 7.97 13.80
N VAL A 14 4.76 8.35 14.65
CA VAL A 14 5.88 9.22 14.27
C VAL A 14 7.16 8.47 14.58
N VAL A 15 8.03 8.35 13.58
CA VAL A 15 9.42 7.89 13.77
C VAL A 15 10.31 9.11 13.53
N SER A 16 10.89 9.64 14.60
CA SER A 16 11.64 10.91 14.55
C SER A 16 13.00 10.79 13.85
N ASP A 17 13.56 9.58 13.76
CA ASP A 17 14.79 9.31 13.04
C ASP A 17 14.44 9.06 11.56
N GLU A 18 14.77 10.02 10.69
CA GLU A 18 14.45 9.96 9.26
C GLU A 18 15.12 8.78 8.54
N GLN A 19 16.32 8.39 8.98
CA GLN A 19 17.01 7.24 8.38
C GLN A 19 16.29 5.96 8.74
N LEU A 20 15.96 5.76 10.03
CA LEU A 20 15.20 4.60 10.47
C LEU A 20 13.81 4.56 9.81
N GLN A 21 13.14 5.72 9.68
CA GLN A 21 11.85 5.82 9.00
C GLN A 21 11.95 5.34 7.54
N SER A 22 12.97 5.81 6.82
CA SER A 22 13.22 5.41 5.43
C SER A 22 13.53 3.90 5.32
N GLU A 23 14.40 3.38 6.19
CA GLU A 23 14.76 1.96 6.20
C GLU A 23 13.55 1.05 6.47
N LEU A 24 12.66 1.46 7.40
CA LEU A 24 11.42 0.75 7.67
C LEU A 24 10.51 0.71 6.44
N ARG A 25 10.29 1.85 5.78
CA ARG A 25 9.46 1.93 4.56
C ARG A 25 10.04 1.05 3.45
N VAL A 26 11.35 1.13 3.21
CA VAL A 26 12.05 0.29 2.23
C VAL A 26 11.89 -1.20 2.56
N SER A 27 12.06 -1.58 3.83
CA SER A 27 11.89 -2.98 4.25
C SER A 27 10.46 -3.48 4.06
N ILE A 28 9.45 -2.65 4.33
CA ILE A 28 8.04 -3.01 4.13
C ILE A 28 7.76 -3.18 2.64
N THR A 29 8.19 -2.21 1.81
CA THR A 29 8.04 -2.26 0.34
C THR A 29 8.70 -3.51 -0.24
N ALA A 30 9.93 -3.84 0.19
CA ALA A 30 10.68 -5.00 -0.27
C ALA A 30 9.99 -6.35 0.03
N VAL A 31 9.07 -6.39 1.01
CA VAL A 31 8.30 -7.60 1.35
C VAL A 31 6.92 -7.58 0.68
N VAL A 32 6.18 -6.48 0.83
CA VAL A 32 4.78 -6.37 0.43
C VAL A 32 4.64 -6.34 -1.09
N ILE A 33 5.46 -5.55 -1.79
CA ILE A 33 5.30 -5.35 -3.23
C ILE A 33 5.61 -6.62 -4.03
N PRO A 34 6.72 -7.34 -3.80
CA PRO A 34 6.96 -8.58 -4.53
C PRO A 34 5.89 -9.63 -4.27
N ALA A 35 5.39 -9.74 -3.03
CA ALA A 35 4.31 -10.66 -2.69
C ALA A 35 3.00 -10.29 -3.41
N TYR A 36 2.64 -9.01 -3.41
CA TYR A 36 1.44 -8.52 -4.07
C TYR A 36 1.51 -8.68 -5.59
N ARG A 37 2.62 -8.28 -6.23
CA ARG A 37 2.82 -8.47 -7.68
C ARG A 37 2.79 -9.96 -8.06
N SER A 38 3.37 -10.84 -7.24
CA SER A 38 3.32 -12.29 -7.45
C SER A 38 1.89 -12.84 -7.36
N PHE A 39 1.13 -12.39 -6.36
CA PHE A 39 -0.29 -12.72 -6.21
C PHE A 39 -1.08 -12.27 -7.44
N MET A 40 -0.92 -11.02 -7.86
CA MET A 40 -1.60 -10.46 -9.03
C MET A 40 -1.23 -11.22 -10.30
N GLY A 41 0.04 -11.54 -10.53
CA GLY A 41 0.46 -12.34 -11.68
C GLY A 41 -0.22 -13.70 -11.71
N ARG A 42 -0.24 -14.41 -10.57
CA ARG A 42 -0.83 -15.75 -10.45
C ARG A 42 -2.35 -15.78 -10.59
N PHE A 43 -3.04 -14.77 -10.05
CA PHE A 43 -4.50 -14.75 -9.98
C PHE A 43 -5.17 -13.80 -10.97
N SER A 44 -4.39 -13.06 -11.78
CA SER A 44 -4.88 -12.10 -12.77
C SER A 44 -6.06 -12.65 -13.58
N GLN A 45 -5.90 -13.83 -14.19
CA GLN A 45 -6.94 -14.47 -15.00
C GLN A 45 -8.27 -14.69 -14.28
N TYR A 46 -8.29 -14.87 -12.96
CA TYR A 46 -9.52 -15.04 -12.17
C TYR A 46 -10.12 -13.70 -11.74
N LEU A 47 -9.25 -12.70 -11.50
CA LEU A 47 -9.64 -11.38 -11.03
C LEU A 47 -10.07 -10.45 -12.18
N THR A 48 -9.53 -10.68 -13.38
CA THR A 48 -9.79 -9.90 -14.60
C THR A 48 -10.63 -10.66 -15.63
N ALA A 49 -11.12 -11.86 -15.32
CA ALA A 49 -12.07 -12.56 -16.17
C ALA A 49 -13.40 -11.79 -16.23
N GLY A 50 -13.56 -10.94 -17.25
CA GLY A 50 -14.74 -10.11 -17.48
C GLY A 50 -14.49 -8.62 -17.21
N ARG A 51 -15.54 -7.88 -16.82
CA ARG A 51 -15.51 -6.41 -16.59
C ARG A 51 -15.58 -6.01 -15.10
N GLN A 52 -15.16 -6.89 -14.18
CA GLN A 52 -15.39 -6.69 -12.73
C GLN A 52 -14.09 -6.53 -11.93
N THR A 53 -12.96 -6.23 -12.56
CA THR A 53 -11.65 -6.08 -11.91
C THR A 53 -11.71 -5.12 -10.72
N GLU A 54 -12.37 -3.96 -10.87
CA GLU A 54 -12.50 -2.94 -9.82
C GLU A 54 -13.34 -3.39 -8.62
N LYS A 55 -14.16 -4.45 -8.76
CA LYS A 55 -14.93 -5.03 -7.65
C LYS A 55 -14.04 -5.80 -6.68
N TYR A 56 -12.94 -6.37 -7.18
CA TYR A 56 -12.07 -7.27 -6.41
C TYR A 56 -10.71 -6.65 -6.09
N ILE A 57 -10.22 -5.76 -6.94
CA ILE A 57 -8.91 -5.12 -6.80
C ILE A 57 -9.13 -3.65 -6.50
N LYS A 58 -8.88 -3.25 -5.24
CA LYS A 58 -9.00 -1.86 -4.79
C LYS A 58 -7.74 -1.03 -5.07
N TYR A 59 -6.57 -1.66 -5.04
CA TYR A 59 -5.27 -1.01 -5.13
C TYR A 59 -4.42 -1.67 -6.21
N GLN A 60 -3.67 -0.88 -6.96
CA GLN A 60 -2.54 -1.35 -7.76
C GLN A 60 -1.28 -1.44 -6.89
N ALA A 61 -0.25 -2.12 -7.39
CA ALA A 61 1.03 -2.21 -6.68
C ALA A 61 1.62 -0.82 -6.39
N ASP A 62 1.51 0.10 -7.34
CA ASP A 62 2.05 1.46 -7.23
C ASP A 62 1.24 2.31 -6.22
N ASP A 63 -0.07 2.05 -6.08
CA ASP A 63 -0.88 2.65 -5.02
C ASP A 63 -0.37 2.19 -3.63
N LEU A 64 -0.07 0.90 -3.48
CA LEU A 64 0.45 0.34 -2.23
C LEU A 64 1.82 0.93 -1.86
N GLU A 65 2.70 1.12 -2.85
CA GLU A 65 3.99 1.81 -2.65
C GLU A 65 3.77 3.22 -2.10
N THR A 66 2.85 3.98 -2.71
CA THR A 66 2.49 5.33 -2.25
C THR A 66 1.97 5.32 -0.81
N TYR A 67 1.09 4.39 -0.45
CA TYR A 67 0.59 4.27 0.92
C TYR A 67 1.70 3.87 1.92
N ILE A 68 2.67 3.05 1.51
CA ILE A 68 3.80 2.71 2.39
C ILE A 68 4.69 3.93 2.62
N ASP A 69 4.88 4.78 1.61
CA ASP A 69 5.66 6.02 1.71
C ASP A 69 5.06 7.04 2.67
N GLU A 70 3.77 6.93 3.00
CA GLU A 70 3.07 7.81 3.96
C GLU A 70 3.10 7.28 5.41
N LEU A 71 3.65 6.09 5.63
CA LEU A 71 3.68 5.48 6.97
C LEU A 71 4.65 6.21 7.89
N PHE A 72 4.30 6.40 9.15
CA PHE A 72 5.15 6.99 10.18
C PHE A 72 5.41 8.51 10.08
N ASP A 73 4.66 9.24 9.25
CA ASP A 73 4.75 10.71 9.15
C ASP A 73 3.95 11.47 10.22
N GLY A 74 3.13 10.76 11.00
CA GLY A 74 2.22 11.37 11.98
C GLY A 74 1.03 12.11 11.38
N ASN A 75 0.82 12.04 10.05
CA ASN A 75 -0.28 12.70 9.38
C ASN A 75 -1.30 11.69 8.83
N PRO A 76 -2.53 11.64 9.38
CA PRO A 76 -3.56 10.71 8.92
C PRO A 76 -4.20 11.07 7.56
N ALA A 77 -3.81 12.18 6.92
CA ALA A 77 -4.59 12.81 5.83
C ALA A 77 -4.04 12.65 4.40
N SER A 78 -2.92 11.97 4.17
CA SER A 78 -2.26 11.93 2.85
C SER A 78 -2.95 10.98 1.84
N GLY A 79 -3.54 9.88 2.30
CA GLY A 79 -4.09 8.82 1.43
C GLY A 79 -5.39 9.10 0.67
N ALA A 80 -5.94 10.32 0.74
CA ALA A 80 -7.24 10.68 0.15
C ALA A 80 -7.17 11.59 -1.10
N ARG A 81 -5.98 11.99 -1.57
CA ARG A 81 -5.86 12.83 -2.77
C ARG A 81 -4.82 12.30 -3.74
N LYS A 82 -5.28 11.46 -4.67
CA LYS A 82 -4.99 11.54 -6.10
C LYS A 82 -5.81 10.50 -6.85
N ARG A 83 -6.98 10.92 -7.34
CA ARG A 83 -7.65 10.32 -8.49
C ARG A 83 -7.94 11.45 -9.47
N PRO A 84 -7.29 11.52 -10.64
CA PRO A 84 -7.93 12.14 -11.80
C PRO A 84 -9.09 11.27 -12.31
#